data_AF-A0A9D8GKA6-F1
#
_entry.id   AF-A0A9D8GKA6-F1
#
_cell.length_a   1.000
_cell.length_b   1.000
_cell.length_c   1.000
_cell.angle_alpha   90.00
_cell.angle_beta   90.00
_cell.angle_gamma   90.00
#
_symmetry.space_group_name_H-M   'P 1'
#
loop_
_entity.id
_entity.type
_entity.pdbx_description
1 polymer ?
#
loop_
_entity_poly.entity_id
_entity_poly.type
_entity_poly.pdbx_seq_one_letter_code
_entity_poly.pdbx_strand_id
1 'polypeptide(L)'
;PATRPLAPSRLGEEPAVLSPAGADDVRFRRGRIVHRLLQLLPELPVARRAAAARRFLADPAHGLDATAREALAAEVLAVLADAAFAPIFAPGSRAEVPIAGLVGQVAVSGQIDRLAIGSEEILAVDFKTNRAPPAAPETAAPAYLAQMAAYRALLRRAFPGRRVRTALVWTDGPRLMALPDALLDRHLPARLDSDPSTT
;
A
#
# COMPACT_ATOMS: atom_id res chain seq x y z
N PRO A 1 31.74 2.72 -8.77
CA PRO A 1 30.76 1.70 -8.33
C PRO A 1 29.35 2.33 -8.36
N ALA A 2 28.37 1.70 -8.99
CA ALA A 2 27.02 2.26 -9.04
C ALA A 2 26.37 2.17 -7.65
N THR A 3 26.00 3.32 -7.09
CA THR A 3 25.28 3.41 -5.81
C THR A 3 23.93 2.70 -5.93
N ARG A 4 23.65 1.76 -5.02
CA ARG A 4 22.39 1.02 -5.00
C ARG A 4 21.23 1.99 -4.72
N PRO A 5 20.14 1.96 -5.49
CA PRO A 5 18.97 2.79 -5.23
C PRO A 5 18.39 2.53 -3.84
N LEU A 6 17.93 3.60 -3.20
CA LEU A 6 17.28 3.59 -1.90
C LEU A 6 15.85 3.07 -2.03
N ALA A 7 15.48 2.12 -1.17
CA ALA A 7 14.11 1.62 -1.10
C ALA A 7 13.23 2.54 -0.24
N PRO A 8 12.07 3.01 -0.73
CA PRO A 8 11.13 3.84 0.04
C PRO A 8 10.72 3.25 1.40
N SER A 9 10.54 1.94 1.47
CA SER A 9 10.23 1.24 2.74
C SER A 9 11.36 1.29 3.78
N ARG A 10 12.57 1.68 3.38
CA ARG A 10 13.75 1.84 4.27
C ARG A 10 14.00 3.31 4.65
N LEU A 11 13.07 4.21 4.37
CA LEU A 11 13.19 5.63 4.69
C LEU A 11 12.93 5.95 6.17
N GLY A 12 12.45 5.00 6.96
CA GLY A 12 12.30 5.09 8.40
C GLY A 12 12.17 3.70 9.03
N GLU A 13 12.20 3.62 10.36
CA GLU A 13 11.95 2.37 11.08
C GLU A 13 10.45 2.05 11.09
N GLU A 14 10.09 0.82 10.71
CA GLU A 14 8.72 0.35 10.88
C GLU A 14 8.42 0.16 12.37
N PRO A 15 7.23 0.58 12.86
CA PRO A 15 6.88 0.36 14.26
C PRO A 15 6.78 -1.13 14.55
N ALA A 16 7.36 -1.55 15.68
CA ALA A 16 7.19 -2.88 16.24
C ALA A 16 5.70 -3.16 16.49
N VAL A 17 5.25 -4.36 16.12
CA VAL A 17 3.91 -4.83 16.49
C VAL A 17 4.00 -5.33 17.93
N LEU A 18 3.31 -4.68 18.86
CA LEU A 18 3.24 -5.13 20.25
C LEU A 18 2.20 -6.25 20.34
N SER A 19 2.62 -7.52 20.33
CA SER A 19 1.75 -8.67 20.59
C SER A 19 2.48 -9.81 21.31
N PRO A 20 1.75 -10.74 21.96
CA PRO A 20 2.37 -11.89 22.62
C PRO A 20 3.19 -12.73 21.64
N ALA A 21 4.28 -13.35 22.12
CA ALA A 21 5.14 -14.19 21.30
C ALA A 21 4.33 -15.28 20.55
N GLY A 22 4.46 -15.34 19.22
CA GLY A 22 3.74 -16.27 18.35
C GLY A 22 2.41 -15.72 17.76
N ALA A 23 1.74 -14.78 18.45
CA ALA A 23 0.59 -14.07 17.87
C ALA A 23 1.01 -13.18 16.69
N ASP A 24 2.25 -12.68 16.74
CA ASP A 24 2.86 -11.93 15.63
C ASP A 24 2.95 -12.79 14.37
N ASP A 25 3.50 -14.00 14.42
CA ASP A 25 3.69 -14.82 13.20
C ASP A 25 2.35 -15.16 12.52
N VAL A 26 1.32 -15.48 13.32
CA VAL A 26 -0.04 -15.72 12.80
C VAL A 26 -0.62 -14.46 12.15
N ARG A 27 -0.48 -13.30 12.79
CA ARG A 27 -0.97 -12.01 12.29
C ARG A 27 -0.22 -11.57 11.03
N PHE A 28 1.10 -11.72 10.97
CA PHE A 28 1.91 -11.42 9.78
C PHE A 28 1.56 -12.36 8.63
N ARG A 29 1.41 -13.66 8.89
CA ARG A 29 0.99 -14.66 7.89
C ARG A 29 -0.38 -14.31 7.32
N ARG A 30 -1.36 -14.05 8.19
CA ARG A 30 -2.69 -13.59 7.79
C ARG A 30 -2.60 -12.33 6.94
N GLY A 31 -1.82 -11.34 7.38
CA GLY A 31 -1.61 -10.09 6.66
C GLY A 31 -1.08 -10.31 5.23
N ARG A 32 -0.14 -11.24 5.04
CA ARG A 32 0.39 -11.61 3.71
C ARG A 32 -0.67 -12.26 2.82
N ILE A 33 -1.52 -13.11 3.39
CA ILE A 33 -2.62 -13.77 2.67
C ILE A 33 -3.64 -12.72 2.19
N VAL A 34 -4.07 -11.82 3.08
CA VAL A 34 -5.00 -10.71 2.75
C VAL A 34 -4.41 -9.84 1.65
N HIS A 35 -3.16 -9.41 1.83
CA HIS A 35 -2.45 -8.58 0.84
C HIS A 35 -2.43 -9.25 -0.53
N ARG A 36 -2.08 -10.53 -0.58
CA ARG A 36 -2.02 -11.28 -1.84
C ARG A 36 -3.38 -11.42 -2.50
N LEU A 37 -4.45 -11.65 -1.74
CA LEU A 37 -5.80 -11.68 -2.28
C LEU A 37 -6.23 -10.31 -2.83
N LEU A 38 -5.91 -9.22 -2.15
CA LEU A 38 -6.18 -7.84 -2.62
C LEU A 38 -5.38 -7.47 -3.87
N GLN A 39 -4.21 -8.07 -4.09
CA GLN A 39 -3.47 -7.93 -5.35
C GLN A 39 -4.16 -8.68 -6.51
N LEU A 40 -4.63 -9.91 -6.26
CA LEU A 40 -5.04 -10.85 -7.31
C LEU A 40 -6.51 -10.72 -7.71
N LEU A 41 -7.41 -10.58 -6.74
CA LEU A 41 -8.84 -10.65 -6.97
C LEU A 41 -9.40 -9.48 -7.81
N PRO A 42 -8.91 -8.23 -7.70
CA PRO A 42 -9.41 -7.14 -8.54
C PRO A 42 -9.27 -7.40 -10.04
N GLU A 43 -8.25 -8.15 -10.47
CA GLU A 43 -7.98 -8.51 -11.87
C GLU A 43 -8.97 -9.54 -12.43
N LEU A 44 -9.81 -10.13 -11.59
CA LEU A 44 -10.82 -11.09 -12.00
C LEU A 44 -12.20 -10.43 -12.14
N PRO A 45 -13.05 -10.91 -13.08
CA PRO A 45 -14.46 -10.55 -13.12
C PRO A 45 -15.13 -10.82 -11.76
N VAL A 46 -16.02 -9.91 -11.32
CA VAL A 46 -16.68 -9.97 -10.00
C VAL A 46 -17.25 -11.36 -9.69
N ALA A 47 -17.94 -11.98 -10.66
CA ALA A 47 -18.54 -13.30 -10.52
C ALA A 47 -17.54 -14.44 -10.23
N ARG A 48 -16.25 -14.26 -10.55
CA ARG A 48 -15.18 -15.27 -10.32
C ARG A 48 -14.39 -15.04 -9.04
N ARG A 49 -14.47 -13.86 -8.42
CA ARG A 49 -13.64 -13.47 -7.27
C ARG A 49 -13.85 -14.40 -6.07
N ALA A 50 -15.10 -14.71 -5.73
CA ALA A 50 -15.39 -15.55 -4.57
C ALA A 50 -14.84 -16.98 -4.70
N ALA A 51 -15.02 -17.62 -5.86
CA ALA A 51 -14.47 -18.94 -6.13
C ALA A 51 -12.94 -18.95 -6.13
N ALA A 52 -12.31 -17.91 -6.71
CA ALA A 52 -10.86 -17.76 -6.71
C ALA A 52 -10.28 -17.56 -5.31
N ALA A 53 -10.93 -16.74 -4.47
CA ALA A 53 -10.54 -16.53 -3.07
C ALA A 53 -10.54 -17.84 -2.28
N ARG A 54 -11.63 -18.61 -2.36
CA ARG A 54 -11.73 -19.92 -1.70
C ARG A 54 -10.66 -20.90 -2.16
N ARG A 55 -10.42 -20.97 -3.48
CA ARG A 55 -9.38 -21.84 -4.05
C ARG A 55 -7.99 -21.46 -3.56
N PHE A 56 -7.66 -20.17 -3.51
CA PHE A 56 -6.40 -19.69 -2.98
C PHE A 56 -6.25 -20.05 -1.49
N LEU A 57 -7.28 -19.78 -0.69
CA LEU A 57 -7.27 -20.04 0.76
C LEU A 57 -7.27 -21.54 1.12
N ALA A 58 -7.61 -22.42 0.18
CA ALA A 58 -7.57 -23.86 0.39
C ALA A 58 -6.14 -24.45 0.45
N ASP A 59 -5.12 -23.69 0.05
CA ASP A 59 -3.72 -24.12 0.12
C ASP A 59 -3.33 -24.45 1.57
N PRO A 60 -2.93 -25.70 1.89
CA PRO A 60 -2.50 -26.10 3.22
C PRO A 60 -1.34 -25.26 3.78
N ALA A 61 -0.49 -24.68 2.92
CA ALA A 61 0.61 -23.81 3.33
C ALA A 61 0.15 -22.54 4.07
N HIS A 62 -1.12 -22.15 3.90
CA HIS A 62 -1.71 -21.05 4.66
C HIS A 62 -2.02 -21.41 6.12
N GLY A 63 -2.15 -22.70 6.44
CA GLY A 63 -2.43 -23.17 7.80
C GLY A 63 -3.81 -22.75 8.33
N LEU A 64 -4.79 -22.56 7.44
CA LEU A 64 -6.16 -22.16 7.79
C LEU A 64 -7.08 -23.37 7.79
N ASP A 65 -7.94 -23.48 8.80
CA ASP A 65 -9.08 -24.42 8.80
C ASP A 65 -10.22 -23.92 7.90
N ALA A 66 -11.25 -24.75 7.69
CA ALA A 66 -12.36 -24.42 6.80
C ALA A 66 -13.12 -23.14 7.22
N THR A 67 -13.31 -22.95 8.52
CA THR A 67 -14.01 -21.79 9.08
C THR A 67 -13.21 -20.51 8.85
N ALA A 68 -11.91 -20.53 9.12
CA ALA A 68 -11.01 -19.42 8.92
C ALA A 68 -10.87 -19.04 7.43
N ARG A 69 -10.91 -20.03 6.52
CA ARG A 69 -10.92 -19.77 5.06
C ARG A 69 -12.16 -19.01 4.63
N GLU A 70 -13.35 -19.45 5.04
CA GLU A 70 -14.59 -18.76 4.65
C GLU A 70 -14.69 -17.36 5.28
N ALA A 71 -14.31 -17.21 6.56
CA ALA A 71 -14.28 -15.91 7.22
C ALA A 71 -13.34 -14.93 6.50
N LEU A 72 -12.13 -15.39 6.16
CA LEU A 72 -11.14 -14.55 5.47
C LEU A 72 -11.54 -14.22 4.02
N ALA A 73 -12.17 -15.17 3.32
CA ALA A 73 -12.73 -14.91 2.00
C ALA A 73 -13.81 -13.82 2.07
N ALA A 74 -14.74 -13.93 3.02
CA ALA A 74 -15.81 -12.97 3.19
C ALA A 74 -15.29 -11.56 3.50
N GLU A 75 -14.30 -11.44 4.38
CA GLU A 75 -13.68 -10.17 4.74
C GLU A 75 -13.00 -9.49 3.54
N VAL A 76 -12.19 -10.22 2.77
CA VAL A 76 -11.54 -9.65 1.58
C VAL A 76 -12.57 -9.25 0.54
N LEU A 77 -13.58 -10.08 0.30
CA LEU A 77 -14.64 -9.76 -0.66
C LEU A 77 -15.45 -8.53 -0.23
N ALA A 78 -15.66 -8.33 1.08
CA ALA A 78 -16.31 -7.15 1.61
C ALA A 78 -15.48 -5.88 1.34
N VAL A 79 -14.16 -5.91 1.57
CA VAL A 79 -13.26 -4.80 1.22
C VAL A 79 -13.31 -4.48 -0.28
N LEU A 80 -13.35 -5.50 -1.15
CA LEU A 80 -13.44 -5.31 -2.60
C LEU A 80 -14.80 -4.77 -3.06
N ALA A 81 -15.86 -4.98 -2.28
CA ALA A 81 -17.22 -4.54 -2.59
C ALA A 81 -17.58 -3.20 -1.95
N ASP A 82 -16.79 -2.72 -0.99
CA ASP A 82 -17.03 -1.46 -0.30
C ASP A 82 -16.72 -0.26 -1.21
N ALA A 83 -17.72 0.61 -1.34
CA ALA A 83 -17.70 1.80 -2.19
C ALA A 83 -16.56 2.77 -1.83
N ALA A 84 -16.12 2.80 -0.57
CA ALA A 84 -14.99 3.62 -0.14
C ALA A 84 -13.67 3.20 -0.81
N PHE A 85 -13.54 1.92 -1.19
CA PHE A 85 -12.38 1.39 -1.90
C PHE A 85 -12.58 1.26 -3.41
N ALA A 86 -13.76 1.57 -3.94
CA ALA A 86 -14.04 1.48 -5.37
C ALA A 86 -13.01 2.19 -6.26
N PRO A 87 -12.51 3.41 -5.93
CA PRO A 87 -11.50 4.09 -6.76
C PRO A 87 -10.19 3.30 -6.93
N ILE A 88 -9.78 2.52 -5.91
CA ILE A 88 -8.51 1.79 -5.94
C ILE A 88 -8.62 0.46 -6.68
N PHE A 89 -9.84 -0.05 -6.86
CA PHE A 89 -10.13 -1.29 -7.61
C PHE A 89 -10.81 -1.03 -8.96
N ALA A 90 -10.89 0.23 -9.40
CA ALA A 90 -11.45 0.62 -10.68
C ALA A 90 -10.67 0.01 -11.86
N PRO A 91 -11.31 -0.19 -13.03
CA PRO A 91 -10.63 -0.64 -14.23
C PRO A 91 -9.39 0.21 -14.56
N GLY A 92 -8.29 -0.45 -14.92
CA GLY A 92 -7.01 0.21 -15.19
C GLY A 92 -6.14 0.48 -13.96
N SER A 93 -6.66 0.26 -12.75
CA SER A 93 -5.83 0.20 -11.54
C SER A 93 -4.93 -1.03 -11.58
N ARG A 94 -3.65 -0.87 -11.24
CA ARG A 94 -2.60 -1.90 -11.34
C ARG A 94 -2.01 -2.20 -9.97
N ALA A 95 -1.70 -3.46 -9.71
CA ALA A 95 -1.12 -3.91 -8.45
C ALA A 95 0.39 -4.03 -8.64
N GLU A 96 1.13 -3.93 -7.54
CA GLU A 96 2.56 -4.27 -7.51
C GLU A 96 3.38 -3.47 -8.54
N VAL A 97 3.07 -2.18 -8.72
CA VAL A 97 3.65 -1.34 -9.77
C VAL A 97 5.06 -0.91 -9.39
N PRO A 98 6.10 -1.29 -10.15
CA PRO A 98 7.46 -0.84 -9.91
C PRO A 98 7.55 0.66 -10.19
N ILE A 99 8.29 1.38 -9.34
CA ILE A 99 8.59 2.80 -9.52
C ILE A 99 10.05 3.06 -9.20
N ALA A 100 10.74 3.78 -10.08
CA ALA A 100 12.12 4.17 -9.86
C ALA A 100 12.40 5.53 -10.49
N GLY A 101 13.32 6.28 -9.88
CA GLY A 101 13.75 7.57 -10.40
C GLY A 101 14.60 8.33 -9.38
N LEU A 102 14.90 9.57 -9.71
CA LEU A 102 15.58 10.49 -8.80
C LEU A 102 14.54 11.29 -8.02
N VAL A 103 14.72 11.37 -6.70
CA VAL A 103 14.07 12.34 -5.83
C VAL A 103 15.16 13.25 -5.27
N GLY A 104 15.16 14.52 -5.67
CA GLY A 104 16.35 15.36 -5.59
C GLY A 104 17.49 14.72 -6.38
N GLN A 105 18.61 14.44 -5.70
CA GLN A 105 19.79 13.77 -6.27
C GLN A 105 19.88 12.27 -5.93
N VAL A 106 18.92 11.72 -5.20
CA VAL A 106 18.99 10.34 -4.70
C VAL A 106 18.18 9.42 -5.60
N ALA A 107 18.82 8.34 -6.06
CA ALA A 107 18.15 7.25 -6.74
C ALA A 107 17.25 6.50 -5.75
N VAL A 108 15.95 6.46 -6.05
CA VAL A 108 14.93 5.77 -5.29
C VAL A 108 14.30 4.70 -6.18
N SER A 109 14.08 3.50 -5.63
CA SER A 109 13.38 2.42 -6.32
C SER A 109 12.51 1.64 -5.35
N GLY A 110 11.26 1.42 -5.70
CA GLY A 110 10.28 0.73 -4.87
C GLY A 110 9.14 0.13 -5.68
N GLN A 111 8.11 -0.29 -4.96
CA GLN A 111 6.96 -0.96 -5.53
C GLN A 111 5.71 -0.47 -4.81
N ILE A 112 4.77 0.06 -5.59
CA ILE A 112 3.50 0.57 -5.09
C ILE A 112 2.50 -0.58 -5.10
N ASP A 113 1.87 -0.88 -3.97
CA ASP A 113 0.94 -2.02 -3.87
C ASP A 113 -0.23 -1.89 -4.83
N ARG A 114 -0.80 -0.68 -4.96
CA ARG A 114 -1.87 -0.39 -5.92
C ARG A 114 -1.76 1.03 -6.45
N LEU A 115 -1.87 1.18 -7.77
CA LEU A 115 -1.83 2.46 -8.47
C LEU A 115 -3.02 2.57 -9.42
N ALA A 116 -3.93 3.50 -9.14
CA ALA A 116 -5.00 3.88 -10.04
C ALA A 116 -4.60 5.15 -10.81
N ILE A 117 -4.57 5.07 -12.13
CA ILE A 117 -4.22 6.21 -13.00
C ILE A 117 -5.49 6.63 -13.76
N GLY A 118 -6.10 7.73 -13.33
CA GLY A 118 -7.18 8.41 -14.04
C GLY A 118 -6.64 9.49 -14.99
N SER A 119 -7.53 10.13 -15.74
CA SER A 119 -7.20 11.22 -16.67
C SER A 119 -6.65 12.46 -15.94
N GLU A 120 -7.25 12.80 -14.79
CA GLU A 120 -6.92 14.01 -14.03
C GLU A 120 -6.11 13.73 -12.76
N GLU A 121 -6.38 12.59 -12.11
CA GLU A 121 -5.71 12.21 -10.87
C GLU A 121 -5.11 10.81 -10.90
N ILE A 122 -4.06 10.64 -10.10
CA ILE A 122 -3.42 9.37 -9.79
C ILE A 122 -3.59 9.11 -8.31
N LEU A 123 -4.01 7.90 -7.94
CA LEU A 123 -4.10 7.46 -6.56
C LEU A 123 -3.14 6.29 -6.33
N ALA A 124 -2.10 6.54 -5.53
CA ALA A 124 -1.15 5.53 -5.09
C ALA A 124 -1.48 5.07 -3.67
N VAL A 125 -1.47 3.75 -3.47
CA VAL A 125 -1.89 3.13 -2.22
C VAL A 125 -0.89 2.08 -1.76
N ASP A 126 -0.73 2.01 -0.45
CA ASP A 126 0.00 0.96 0.27
C ASP A 126 -0.95 0.33 1.32
N PHE A 127 -0.97 -1.00 1.39
CA PHE A 127 -1.87 -1.76 2.25
C PHE A 127 -1.20 -2.09 3.60
N LYS A 128 -1.91 -1.83 4.70
CA LYS A 128 -1.53 -2.21 6.05
C LYS A 128 -2.50 -3.28 6.55
N THR A 129 -2.06 -4.55 6.45
CA THR A 129 -2.93 -5.72 6.65
C THR A 129 -2.77 -6.42 8.01
N ASN A 130 -1.84 -5.96 8.83
CA ASN A 130 -1.42 -6.63 10.06
C ASN A 130 -1.53 -5.71 11.29
N ARG A 131 -2.28 -4.61 11.21
CA ARG A 131 -2.36 -3.60 12.27
C ARG A 131 -3.62 -2.76 12.14
N ALA A 132 -4.13 -2.32 13.28
CA ALA A 132 -5.25 -1.40 13.34
C ALA A 132 -4.85 0.01 12.81
N PRO A 133 -5.79 0.74 12.21
CA PRO A 133 -5.56 2.11 11.76
C PRO A 133 -5.29 3.04 12.96
N PRO A 134 -4.36 4.00 12.83
CA PRO A 134 -4.28 5.12 13.75
C PRO A 134 -5.54 5.99 13.65
N ALA A 135 -5.77 6.81 14.68
CA ALA A 135 -6.95 7.67 14.73
C ALA A 135 -6.96 8.73 13.61
N ALA A 136 -5.77 9.19 13.20
CA ALA A 136 -5.61 10.26 12.22
C ALA A 136 -4.36 10.01 11.33
N PRO A 137 -4.31 10.57 10.10
CA PRO A 137 -3.14 10.45 9.21
C PRO A 137 -1.83 10.93 9.85
N GLU A 138 -1.89 11.98 10.68
CA GLU A 138 -0.74 12.61 11.33
C GLU A 138 -0.08 11.67 12.37
N THR A 139 -0.80 10.67 12.85
CA THR A 139 -0.30 9.68 13.81
C THR A 139 0.07 8.35 13.15
N ALA A 140 0.04 8.29 11.81
CA ALA A 140 0.64 7.18 11.08
C ALA A 140 2.16 7.14 11.28
N ALA A 141 2.75 5.95 11.16
CA ALA A 141 4.18 5.77 11.35
C ALA A 141 4.99 6.69 10.40
N PRO A 142 6.01 7.41 10.90
CA PRO A 142 6.83 8.29 10.06
C PRO A 142 7.44 7.58 8.85
N ALA A 143 7.80 6.30 8.97
CA ALA A 143 8.29 5.48 7.86
C ALA A 143 7.27 5.36 6.72
N TYR A 144 5.98 5.19 7.04
CA TYR A 144 4.91 5.11 6.03
C TYR A 144 4.71 6.47 5.36
N LEU A 145 4.73 7.55 6.12
CA LEU A 145 4.61 8.90 5.57
C LEU A 145 5.79 9.23 4.64
N ALA A 146 7.03 8.90 5.03
CA ALA A 146 8.21 9.10 4.20
C ALA A 146 8.19 8.25 2.91
N GLN A 147 7.75 7.00 3.01
CA GLN A 147 7.57 6.10 1.87
C GLN A 147 6.56 6.69 0.87
N MET A 148 5.38 7.09 1.35
CA MET A 148 4.33 7.65 0.50
C MET A 148 4.71 9.02 -0.08
N ALA A 149 5.48 9.84 0.66
CA ALA A 149 6.04 11.09 0.15
C ALA A 149 7.01 10.84 -1.02
N ALA A 150 7.89 9.83 -0.92
CA ALA A 150 8.80 9.46 -2.00
C ALA A 150 8.06 8.93 -3.24
N TYR A 151 7.05 8.07 -3.06
CA TYR A 151 6.21 7.62 -4.17
C TYR A 151 5.50 8.78 -4.86
N ARG A 152 4.91 9.71 -4.09
CA ARG A 152 4.25 10.89 -4.64
C ARG A 152 5.22 11.76 -5.45
N ALA A 153 6.43 11.99 -4.95
CA ALA A 153 7.45 12.77 -5.65
C ALA A 153 7.83 12.15 -7.01
N LEU A 154 8.09 10.83 -7.03
CA LEU A 154 8.38 10.10 -8.26
C LEU A 154 7.21 10.14 -9.25
N LEU A 155 5.98 9.95 -8.77
CA LEU A 155 4.78 9.98 -9.61
C LEU A 155 4.49 11.36 -10.19
N ARG A 156 4.67 12.45 -9.42
CA ARG A 156 4.50 13.82 -9.92
C ARG A 156 5.46 14.12 -11.08
N ARG A 157 6.68 13.58 -11.02
CA ARG A 157 7.67 13.69 -12.11
C ARG A 157 7.32 12.80 -13.31
N ALA A 158 6.83 11.59 -13.08
CA ALA A 158 6.46 10.65 -14.14
C ALA A 158 5.18 11.06 -14.90
N PHE A 159 4.27 11.79 -14.24
CA PHE A 159 2.98 12.18 -14.80
C PHE A 159 2.73 13.69 -14.62
N PRO A 160 3.46 14.55 -15.36
CA PRO A 160 3.28 16.00 -15.29
C PRO A 160 1.85 16.39 -15.65
N GLY A 161 1.28 17.34 -14.90
CA GLY A 161 -0.09 17.83 -15.12
C GLY A 161 -1.20 16.98 -14.50
N ARG A 162 -0.89 15.84 -13.85
CA ARG A 162 -1.88 15.06 -13.09
C ARG A 162 -1.73 15.27 -11.59
N ARG A 163 -2.85 15.37 -10.88
CA ARG A 163 -2.85 15.45 -9.43
C ARG A 163 -2.49 14.08 -8.84
N VAL A 164 -1.43 14.01 -8.04
CA VAL A 164 -1.06 12.76 -7.36
C VAL A 164 -1.57 12.78 -5.93
N ARG A 165 -2.42 11.81 -5.60
CA ARG A 165 -2.92 11.54 -4.26
C ARG A 165 -2.34 10.23 -3.75
N THR A 166 -2.21 10.13 -2.44
CA THR A 166 -1.71 8.94 -1.76
C THR A 166 -2.62 8.57 -0.60
N ALA A 167 -2.78 7.28 -0.36
CA ALA A 167 -3.52 6.79 0.80
C ALA A 167 -2.87 5.55 1.41
N LEU A 168 -3.09 5.34 2.70
CA LEU A 168 -2.87 4.05 3.35
C LEU A 168 -4.22 3.34 3.46
N VAL A 169 -4.26 2.05 3.12
CA VAL A 169 -5.45 1.22 3.32
C VAL A 169 -5.22 0.24 4.44
N TRP A 170 -6.02 0.36 5.49
CA TRP A 170 -6.00 -0.53 6.65
C TRP A 170 -7.09 -1.57 6.45
N THR A 171 -6.77 -2.86 6.58
CA THR A 171 -7.76 -3.93 6.38
C THR A 171 -8.33 -4.46 7.70
N ASP A 172 -7.65 -4.23 8.82
CA ASP A 172 -8.20 -4.42 10.17
C ASP A 172 -9.00 -3.17 10.54
N GLY A 173 -10.33 -3.28 10.64
CA GLY A 173 -11.22 -2.12 10.64
C GLY A 173 -11.10 -1.31 9.34
N PRO A 174 -11.62 -1.84 8.21
CA PRO A 174 -11.39 -1.33 6.86
C PRO A 174 -11.48 0.20 6.77
N ARG A 175 -10.35 0.84 6.46
CA ARG A 175 -10.28 2.30 6.35
C ARG A 175 -9.34 2.70 5.23
N LEU A 176 -9.83 3.53 4.32
CA LEU A 176 -9.00 4.29 3.39
C LEU A 176 -8.61 5.61 4.06
N MET A 177 -7.32 5.77 4.35
CA MET A 177 -6.75 6.95 5.00
C MET A 177 -6.00 7.79 3.96
N ALA A 178 -6.65 8.83 3.45
CA ALA A 178 -6.00 9.78 2.56
C ALA A 178 -4.90 10.55 3.31
N LEU A 179 -3.73 10.72 2.68
CA LEU A 179 -2.62 11.46 3.25
C LEU A 179 -2.59 12.88 2.66
N PRO A 180 -2.76 13.94 3.48
CA PRO A 180 -2.73 15.32 3.01
C PRO A 180 -1.38 15.71 2.43
N ASP A 181 -1.39 16.58 1.41
CA ASP A 181 -0.15 16.97 0.75
C ASP A 181 0.85 17.64 1.69
N ALA A 182 0.37 18.56 2.52
CA ALA A 182 1.18 19.26 3.51
C ALA A 182 1.74 18.32 4.59
N LEU A 183 1.09 17.19 4.87
CA LEU A 183 1.63 16.18 5.78
C LEU A 183 2.82 15.46 5.14
N LEU A 184 2.68 15.07 3.87
CA LEU A 184 3.74 14.38 3.14
C LEU A 184 4.93 15.29 2.83
N ASP A 185 4.70 16.59 2.57
CA ASP A 185 5.79 17.55 2.36
C ASP A 185 6.73 17.59 3.57
N ARG A 186 6.18 17.54 4.79
CA ARG A 186 6.94 17.49 6.05
C ARG A 186 7.69 16.18 6.30
N HIS A 187 7.33 15.11 5.58
CA HIS A 187 7.88 13.77 5.78
C HIS A 187 8.75 13.31 4.61
N LEU A 188 8.92 14.12 3.57
CA LEU A 188 9.95 13.86 2.58
C LEU A 188 11.32 14.00 3.27
N PRO A 189 12.14 12.95 3.34
CA PRO A 189 13.43 13.05 4.03
C PRO A 189 14.29 14.16 3.42
N ALA A 190 14.92 15.00 4.24
CA ALA A 190 15.69 16.16 3.77
C ALA A 190 16.73 15.83 2.69
N ARG A 191 17.33 14.64 2.74
CA ARG A 191 18.26 14.13 1.71
C ARG A 191 17.64 13.92 0.32
N LEU A 192 16.30 13.89 0.23
CA LEU A 192 15.52 13.78 -1.00
C LEU A 192 14.93 15.14 -1.42
N ASP A 193 15.01 16.16 -0.56
CA ASP A 193 14.39 17.48 -0.72
C ASP A 193 15.34 18.53 -1.33
N SER A 194 16.58 18.15 -1.62
CA SER A 194 17.55 19.06 -2.24
C SER A 194 17.23 19.30 -3.72
N ASP A 195 16.50 20.39 -3.97
CA ASP A 195 16.33 20.99 -5.29
C ASP A 195 17.60 21.79 -5.66
N PRO A 196 18.24 21.56 -6.84
CA PRO A 196 19.44 22.29 -7.26
C PRO A 196 19.21 23.77 -7.60
N SER A 197 18.00 24.30 -7.42
CA SER A 197 17.63 25.68 -7.79
C SER A 197 18.11 26.77 -6.80
N THR A 198 18.81 26.39 -5.73
CA THR A 198 19.34 27.34 -4.73
C THR A 198 20.87 27.28 -4.68
N THR A 199 21.55 27.71 -5.74
CA THR A 199 22.94 28.21 -5.69
C THR A 199 23.15 29.17 -6.85
#